data_AF-A0A7S8EX93-F1
#
_entry.id   AF-A0A7S8EX93-F1
#
_cell.length_a   1.000
_cell.length_b   1.000
_cell.length_c   1.000
_cell.angle_alpha   90.00
_cell.angle_beta   90.00
_cell.angle_gamma   90.00
#
_symmetry.space_group_name_H-M   'P 1'
#
loop_
_entity.id
_entity.type
_entity.pdbx_description
1 polymer ?
#
loop_
_entity_poly.entity_id
_entity_poly.type
_entity_poly.pdbx_seq_one_letter_code
_entity_poly.pdbx_strand_id
1 'polypeptide(L)'
;MRGTSLREQDGVPFLFITPEDGSTKSGKGWITAVHPHLVQLGILDMFRDIGDGPAFYAPYPSDTDLAALPGKLRSKEAGNRVGRWITKELGIQAPGGKPSHAWRHLFTTLSRDHDMDKQARDHMLGSGPQDAREGYGDWSPGALDREISKLPNFEVELAEYRPSNQRLTARPIRMLRERPEANQRAKRR
;
A
#
# COMPACT_ATOMS: atom_id res chain seq x y z
N MET A 1 -5.11 -4.44 -3.09
CA MET A 1 -4.24 -5.35 -2.34
C MET A 1 -5.00 -5.93 -1.17
N ARG A 2 -4.93 -7.25 -1.05
CA ARG A 2 -5.57 -8.09 -0.03
C ARG A 2 -4.51 -9.03 0.56
N GLY A 3 -4.82 -9.72 1.66
CA GLY A 3 -3.97 -10.81 2.17
C GLY A 3 -3.70 -11.89 1.12
N THR A 4 -4.67 -12.20 0.25
CA THR A 4 -4.49 -13.13 -0.89
C THR A 4 -3.53 -12.64 -1.98
N SER A 5 -3.12 -11.37 -1.94
CA SER A 5 -2.04 -10.84 -2.79
C SER A 5 -0.66 -11.35 -2.31
N LEU A 6 -0.51 -11.73 -1.04
CA LEU A 6 0.71 -12.36 -0.53
C LEU A 6 0.76 -13.81 -0.99
N ARG A 7 1.86 -14.19 -1.63
CA ARG A 7 2.15 -15.53 -2.12
C ARG A 7 3.57 -15.91 -1.79
N GLU A 8 3.88 -17.19 -1.93
CA GLU A 8 5.21 -17.74 -1.69
C GLU A 8 5.57 -18.70 -2.82
N GLN A 9 6.82 -18.67 -3.25
CA GLN A 9 7.38 -19.66 -4.16
C GLN A 9 8.80 -19.99 -3.69
N ASP A 10 9.10 -21.28 -3.54
CA ASP A 10 10.42 -21.76 -3.10
C ASP A 10 10.91 -21.11 -1.79
N GLY A 11 9.99 -20.83 -0.85
CA GLY A 11 10.28 -20.16 0.42
C GLY A 11 10.45 -18.64 0.33
N VAL A 12 10.29 -18.04 -0.86
CA VAL A 12 10.42 -16.61 -1.09
C VAL A 12 9.03 -15.95 -1.13
N PRO A 13 8.70 -15.05 -0.18
CA PRO A 13 7.44 -14.32 -0.19
C PRO A 13 7.44 -13.20 -1.22
N PHE A 14 6.32 -13.03 -1.92
CA PHE A 14 6.12 -11.93 -2.88
C PHE A 14 4.67 -11.45 -2.88
N LEU A 15 4.47 -10.24 -3.38
CA LEU A 15 3.15 -9.65 -3.57
C LEU A 15 2.77 -9.76 -5.05
N PHE A 16 1.69 -10.48 -5.34
CA PHE A 16 1.09 -10.51 -6.67
C PHE A 16 0.01 -9.42 -6.77
N ILE A 17 0.27 -8.42 -7.60
CA ILE A 17 -0.63 -7.29 -7.81
C ILE A 17 -1.39 -7.52 -9.10
N THR A 18 -2.72 -7.49 -9.03
CA THR A 18 -3.60 -7.72 -10.19
C THR A 18 -4.54 -6.52 -10.42
N PRO A 19 -5.22 -6.42 -11.58
CA PRO A 19 -6.23 -5.39 -11.82
C PRO A 19 -7.36 -5.35 -10.77
N GLU A 20 -7.65 -6.48 -10.12
CA GLU A 20 -8.64 -6.63 -9.05
C GLU A 20 -8.19 -5.96 -7.73
N ASP A 21 -6.90 -5.67 -7.60
CA ASP A 21 -6.33 -4.93 -6.47
C ASP A 21 -6.42 -3.41 -6.65
N GLY A 22 -6.89 -2.95 -7.80
CA GLY A 22 -7.00 -1.57 -8.24
C GLY A 22 -6.59 -1.46 -9.72
N SER A 23 -7.24 -0.58 -10.48
CA SER A 23 -6.94 -0.41 -11.91
C SER A 23 -5.43 -0.18 -12.12
N THR A 24 -4.79 -1.13 -12.79
CA THR A 24 -3.40 -1.03 -13.23
C THR A 24 -3.40 -0.35 -14.59
N LYS A 25 -2.40 0.49 -14.88
CA LYS A 25 -2.36 1.25 -16.15
C LYS A 25 -2.34 0.34 -17.40
N SER A 26 -1.85 -0.89 -17.25
CA SER A 26 -1.71 -1.88 -18.33
C SER A 26 -2.81 -2.94 -18.34
N GLY A 27 -3.65 -3.02 -17.30
CA GLY A 27 -4.60 -4.12 -17.12
C GLY A 27 -3.94 -5.49 -16.88
N LYS A 28 -2.62 -5.54 -16.66
CA LYS A 28 -1.88 -6.77 -16.38
C LYS A 28 -1.47 -6.85 -14.91
N GLY A 29 -1.36 -8.07 -14.40
CA GLY A 29 -0.76 -8.33 -13.09
C GLY A 29 0.76 -8.46 -13.18
N TRP A 30 1.44 -8.19 -12.06
CA TRP A 30 2.88 -8.39 -11.91
C TRP A 30 3.21 -8.78 -10.47
N ILE A 31 4.42 -9.28 -10.24
CA ILE A 31 4.90 -9.61 -8.90
C ILE A 31 5.87 -8.53 -8.41
N THR A 32 5.89 -8.30 -7.11
CA THR A 32 6.89 -7.44 -6.46
C THR A 32 7.40 -8.10 -5.19
N ALA A 33 8.72 -8.04 -4.96
CA ALA A 33 9.33 -8.68 -3.81
C ALA A 33 9.05 -7.88 -2.53
N VAL A 34 9.10 -8.57 -1.39
CA VAL A 34 8.94 -7.95 -0.07
C VAL A 34 10.32 -7.80 0.54
N HIS A 35 10.73 -6.56 0.81
CA HIS A 35 12.03 -6.28 1.41
C HIS A 35 12.19 -7.01 2.77
N PRO A 36 13.36 -7.63 3.07
CA PRO A 36 13.58 -8.38 4.32
C PRO A 36 13.26 -7.60 5.59
N HIS A 37 13.59 -6.30 5.62
CA HIS A 37 13.22 -5.43 6.74
C HIS A 37 11.69 -5.35 6.98
N LEU A 38 10.88 -5.33 5.93
CA LEU A 38 9.41 -5.32 6.09
C LEU A 38 8.90 -6.66 6.62
N VAL A 39 9.55 -7.76 6.24
CA VAL A 39 9.30 -9.09 6.82
C VAL A 39 9.59 -9.07 8.31
N GLN A 40 10.74 -8.54 8.74
CA GLN A 40 11.11 -8.38 10.15
C GLN A 40 10.12 -7.49 10.92
N LEU A 41 9.56 -6.47 10.27
CA LEU A 41 8.54 -5.59 10.87
C LEU A 41 7.14 -6.24 10.96
N GLY A 42 6.96 -7.47 10.44
CA GLY A 42 5.74 -8.25 10.58
C GLY A 42 4.71 -8.06 9.45
N ILE A 43 5.12 -7.56 8.28
CA ILE A 43 4.18 -7.32 7.18
C ILE A 43 3.52 -8.61 6.69
N LEU A 44 4.23 -9.74 6.72
CA LEU A 44 3.69 -11.03 6.25
C LEU A 44 2.55 -11.50 7.14
N ASP A 45 2.73 -11.38 8.46
CA ASP A 45 1.72 -11.77 9.44
C ASP A 45 0.48 -10.88 9.34
N MET A 46 0.68 -9.57 9.16
CA MET A 46 -0.42 -8.64 8.87
C MET A 46 -1.24 -9.08 7.64
N PHE A 47 -0.60 -9.46 6.54
CA PHE A 47 -1.31 -9.92 5.34
C PHE A 47 -2.04 -11.25 5.57
N ARG A 48 -1.41 -12.21 6.25
CA ARG A 48 -2.01 -13.52 6.58
C ARG A 48 -3.28 -13.35 7.43
N ASP A 49 -3.23 -12.51 8.46
CA ASP A 49 -4.36 -12.25 9.35
C ASP A 49 -5.56 -11.61 8.60
N ILE A 50 -5.28 -10.69 7.68
CA ILE A 50 -6.30 -9.99 6.88
C ILE A 50 -7.02 -10.93 5.89
N GLY A 51 -6.30 -11.88 5.29
CA GLY A 51 -6.82 -12.82 4.27
C GLY A 51 -7.44 -12.16 3.05
N ASP A 52 -8.70 -12.45 2.72
CA ASP A 52 -9.37 -11.97 1.51
C ASP A 52 -9.87 -10.51 1.59
N GLY A 53 -9.73 -9.87 2.75
CA GLY A 53 -10.08 -8.47 2.97
C GLY A 53 -9.05 -7.48 2.41
N PRO A 54 -9.44 -6.19 2.22
CA PRO A 54 -8.50 -5.13 1.85
C PRO A 54 -7.47 -4.86 2.95
N ALA A 55 -6.19 -4.77 2.57
CA ALA A 55 -5.09 -4.68 3.54
C ALA A 55 -4.99 -3.34 4.30
N PHE A 56 -5.43 -2.24 3.69
CA PHE A 56 -5.11 -0.88 4.18
C PHE A 56 -6.33 -0.01 4.50
N TYR A 57 -7.54 -0.57 4.45
CA TYR A 57 -8.77 0.15 4.75
C TYR A 57 -9.89 -0.82 5.14
N ALA A 58 -10.87 -0.38 5.92
CA ALA A 58 -12.03 -1.23 6.26
C ALA A 58 -12.92 -1.47 5.01
N PRO A 59 -13.33 -2.72 4.72
CA PRO A 59 -14.17 -3.04 3.57
C PRO A 59 -15.54 -2.37 3.66
N TYR A 60 -16.14 -2.09 2.50
CA TYR A 60 -17.56 -1.73 2.42
C TYR A 60 -18.44 -2.96 2.69
N PRO A 61 -19.67 -2.79 3.20
CA PRO A 61 -20.64 -3.88 3.26
C PRO A 61 -20.81 -4.52 1.87
N SER A 62 -21.00 -5.83 1.82
CA SER A 62 -21.02 -6.60 0.57
C SER A 62 -22.14 -6.17 -0.40
N ASP A 63 -23.21 -5.60 0.14
CA ASP A 63 -24.37 -5.06 -0.58
C ASP A 63 -24.20 -3.58 -1.00
N THR A 64 -23.04 -2.97 -0.74
CA THR A 64 -22.80 -1.57 -1.09
C THR A 64 -22.59 -1.42 -2.59
N ASP A 65 -23.49 -0.67 -3.24
CA ASP A 65 -23.26 -0.18 -4.60
C ASP A 65 -22.16 0.89 -4.60
N LEU A 66 -20.95 0.48 -5.02
CA LEU A 66 -19.78 1.35 -5.08
C LEU A 66 -19.93 2.49 -6.10
N ALA A 67 -20.76 2.32 -7.15
CA ALA A 67 -20.97 3.35 -8.17
C ALA A 67 -21.90 4.47 -7.68
N ALA A 68 -22.82 4.14 -6.77
CA ALA A 68 -23.72 5.10 -6.14
C ALA A 68 -23.11 5.82 -4.92
N LEU A 69 -21.89 5.46 -4.49
CA LEU A 69 -21.27 6.07 -3.32
C LEU A 69 -20.87 7.54 -3.56
N PRO A 70 -21.34 8.48 -2.73
CA PRO A 70 -20.83 9.84 -2.78
C PRO A 70 -19.41 9.91 -2.18
N GLY A 71 -18.50 10.62 -2.85
CA GLY A 71 -17.15 10.91 -2.32
C GLY A 71 -16.04 10.05 -2.93
N LYS A 72 -14.93 9.92 -2.20
CA LYS A 72 -13.74 9.18 -2.66
C LYS A 72 -13.81 7.73 -2.17
N LEU A 73 -13.34 6.79 -2.99
CA LEU A 73 -13.14 5.39 -2.57
C LEU A 73 -12.28 5.33 -1.29
N ARG A 74 -12.62 4.45 -0.34
CA ARG A 74 -11.87 4.27 0.91
C ARG A 74 -10.37 4.00 0.70
N SER A 75 -10.00 3.29 -0.36
CA SER A 75 -8.60 3.09 -0.75
C SER A 75 -7.88 4.42 -1.03
N LYS A 76 -8.53 5.33 -1.77
CA LYS A 76 -8.03 6.67 -2.04
C LYS A 76 -7.99 7.52 -0.77
N GLU A 77 -8.97 7.38 0.12
CA GLU A 77 -8.97 8.06 1.42
C GLU A 77 -7.83 7.61 2.32
N ALA A 78 -7.54 6.31 2.39
CA ALA A 78 -6.42 5.77 3.16
C ALA A 78 -5.08 6.38 2.72
N GLY A 79 -4.80 6.39 1.41
CA GLY A 79 -3.60 7.05 0.88
C GLY A 79 -3.55 8.55 1.17
N ASN A 80 -4.68 9.26 1.05
CA ASN A 80 -4.76 10.69 1.39
C ASN A 80 -4.53 10.96 2.89
N ARG A 81 -4.95 10.06 3.79
CA ARG A 81 -4.71 10.18 5.23
C ARG A 81 -3.21 10.11 5.54
N VAL A 82 -2.50 9.14 4.97
CA VAL A 82 -1.04 9.05 5.11
C VAL A 82 -0.36 10.32 4.60
N GLY A 83 -0.77 10.81 3.42
CA GLY A 83 -0.21 12.05 2.88
C GLY A 83 -0.47 13.28 3.74
N ARG A 84 -1.67 13.40 4.33
CA ARG A 84 -2.00 14.48 5.27
C ARG A 84 -1.23 14.35 6.58
N TRP A 85 -1.13 13.16 7.15
CA TRP A 85 -0.33 12.93 8.35
C TRP A 85 1.12 13.41 8.17
N ILE A 86 1.77 13.00 7.07
CA ILE A 86 3.15 13.42 6.75
C ILE A 86 3.26 14.94 6.60
N THR A 87 2.38 15.57 5.83
CA THR A 87 2.53 16.99 5.45
C THR A 87 1.92 17.98 6.43
N LYS A 88 0.86 17.60 7.14
CA LYS A 88 0.08 18.49 8.02
C LYS A 88 0.34 18.24 9.50
N GLU A 89 0.59 17.00 9.89
CA GLU A 89 0.83 16.65 11.30
C GLU A 89 2.32 16.61 11.61
N LEU A 90 3.12 15.94 10.78
CA LEU A 90 4.59 15.90 10.94
C LEU A 90 5.31 17.11 10.33
N GLY A 91 4.63 17.90 9.50
CA GLY A 91 5.20 19.10 8.85
C GLY A 91 6.27 18.80 7.78
N ILE A 92 6.46 17.54 7.39
CA ILE A 92 7.47 17.13 6.43
C ILE A 92 7.03 17.53 5.03
N GLN A 93 7.83 18.38 4.38
CA GLN A 93 7.57 18.80 3.01
C GLN A 93 7.89 17.66 2.04
N ALA A 94 6.89 17.24 1.26
CA ALA A 94 7.10 16.31 0.17
C ALA A 94 7.25 17.06 -1.16
N PRO A 95 8.24 16.73 -2.00
CA PRO A 95 8.33 17.28 -3.36
C PRO A 95 6.99 17.17 -4.11
N GLY A 96 6.51 18.30 -4.63
CA GLY A 96 5.22 18.38 -5.33
C GLY A 96 3.98 18.08 -4.47
N GLY A 97 4.10 18.09 -3.14
CA GLY A 97 3.00 17.81 -2.21
C GLY A 97 2.52 16.35 -2.25
N LYS A 98 3.34 15.42 -2.75
CA LYS A 98 2.97 14.01 -2.97
C LYS A 98 3.94 13.07 -2.25
N PRO A 99 3.75 12.81 -0.94
CA PRO A 99 4.63 11.94 -0.15
C PRO A 99 4.85 10.55 -0.76
N SER A 100 3.79 9.89 -1.23
CA SER A 100 3.90 8.57 -1.87
C SER A 100 4.75 8.61 -3.16
N HIS A 101 4.75 9.73 -3.88
CA HIS A 101 5.62 9.90 -5.05
C HIS A 101 7.07 10.14 -4.64
N ALA A 102 7.30 10.90 -3.56
CA ALA A 102 8.62 11.11 -2.99
C ALA A 102 9.26 9.78 -2.55
N TRP A 103 8.50 8.86 -1.95
CA TRP A 103 9.01 7.52 -1.60
C TRP A 103 9.37 6.69 -2.83
N ARG A 104 8.59 6.79 -3.93
CA ARG A 104 8.95 6.15 -5.19
C ARG A 104 10.24 6.72 -5.78
N HIS A 105 10.46 8.03 -5.66
CA HIS A 105 11.74 8.63 -6.05
C HIS A 105 12.88 8.14 -5.19
N LEU A 106 12.70 8.08 -3.86
CA LEU A 106 13.71 7.54 -2.95
C LEU A 106 14.06 6.09 -3.30
N PHE A 107 13.07 5.25 -3.57
CA PHE A 107 13.29 3.87 -4.03
C PHE A 107 14.15 3.81 -5.29
N THR A 108 13.85 4.66 -6.29
CA THR A 108 14.66 4.75 -7.51
C THR A 108 16.08 5.28 -7.24
N THR A 109 16.24 6.24 -6.34
CA THR A 109 17.57 6.73 -5.94
C THR A 109 18.38 5.61 -5.29
N LEU A 110 17.85 4.98 -4.24
CA LEU A 110 18.53 3.88 -3.54
C LEU A 110 18.83 2.69 -4.47
N SER A 111 17.93 2.37 -5.40
CA SER A 111 18.19 1.30 -6.38
C SER A 111 19.44 1.57 -7.22
N ARG A 112 19.74 2.84 -7.52
CA ARG A 112 20.93 3.23 -8.29
C ARG A 112 22.17 3.20 -7.41
N ASP A 113 22.03 3.66 -6.16
CA ASP A 113 23.13 3.73 -5.21
C ASP A 113 23.61 2.34 -4.74
N HIS A 114 22.73 1.33 -4.82
CA HIS A 114 22.98 -0.03 -4.36
C HIS A 114 23.01 -1.08 -5.49
N ASP A 115 23.27 -0.65 -6.73
CA ASP A 115 23.44 -1.54 -7.89
C ASP A 115 22.29 -2.56 -8.07
N MET A 116 21.06 -2.14 -7.76
CA MET A 116 19.87 -2.92 -8.07
C MET A 116 19.66 -2.89 -9.58
N ASP A 117 19.38 -4.06 -10.16
CA ASP A 117 19.11 -4.16 -11.58
C ASP A 117 17.94 -3.24 -11.98
N LYS A 118 18.16 -2.47 -13.05
CA LYS A 118 17.19 -1.48 -13.54
C LYS A 118 15.88 -2.15 -13.94
N GLN A 119 15.93 -3.30 -14.61
CA GLN A 119 14.73 -3.98 -15.10
C GLN A 119 13.95 -4.62 -13.95
N ALA A 120 14.64 -5.21 -12.96
CA ALA A 120 14.02 -5.71 -11.73
C ALA A 120 13.31 -4.59 -10.97
N ARG A 121 13.97 -3.44 -10.78
CA ARG A 121 13.37 -2.23 -10.18
C ARG A 121 12.12 -1.80 -10.95
N ASP A 122 12.24 -1.65 -12.27
CA ASP A 122 11.15 -1.16 -13.11
C ASP A 122 9.97 -2.13 -13.11
N HIS A 123 10.22 -3.45 -13.12
CA HIS A 123 9.21 -4.49 -12.96
C HIS A 123 8.49 -4.39 -11.61
N MET A 124 9.23 -4.35 -10.48
CA MET A 124 8.64 -4.22 -9.14
C MET A 124 7.78 -2.96 -9.00
N LEU A 125 8.19 -1.88 -9.66
CA LEU A 125 7.49 -0.61 -9.71
C LEU A 125 6.29 -0.58 -10.69
N GLY A 126 6.01 -1.68 -11.38
CA GLY A 126 4.90 -1.82 -12.34
C GLY A 126 5.08 -0.99 -13.61
N SER A 127 6.33 -0.71 -14.00
CA SER A 127 6.65 -0.04 -15.26
C SER A 127 6.62 -1.06 -16.41
N GLY A 128 6.12 -0.64 -17.57
CA GLY A 128 6.18 -1.47 -18.78
C GLY A 128 7.59 -1.51 -19.41
N PRO A 129 7.87 -2.52 -20.25
CA PRO A 129 9.13 -2.61 -20.98
C PRO A 129 9.32 -1.40 -21.90
N GLN A 130 10.56 -0.93 -21.98
CA GLN A 130 10.95 0.19 -22.85
C GLN A 130 11.32 -0.29 -24.26
N ASP A 131 11.71 -1.57 -24.41
CA ASP A 131 11.94 -2.20 -25.70
C ASP A 131 11.42 -3.64 -25.75
N ALA A 132 11.47 -4.26 -26.94
CA ALA A 132 10.97 -5.62 -27.15
C ALA A 132 11.78 -6.69 -26.40
N ARG A 133 13.07 -6.44 -26.08
CA ARG A 133 13.94 -7.41 -25.42
C ARG A 133 13.68 -7.50 -23.92
N GLU A 134 13.36 -6.37 -23.29
CA GLU A 134 12.90 -6.32 -21.90
C GLU A 134 11.59 -7.11 -21.68
N GLY A 135 10.88 -7.47 -22.75
CA GLY A 135 9.70 -8.34 -22.70
C GLY A 135 9.98 -9.84 -22.76
N TYR A 136 11.23 -10.28 -22.95
CA TYR A 136 11.59 -11.69 -22.96
C TYR A 136 11.92 -12.21 -21.56
N GLY A 137 11.40 -13.40 -21.26
CA GLY A 137 11.53 -14.01 -19.93
C GLY A 137 10.54 -13.42 -18.93
N ASP A 138 10.49 -14.00 -17.74
CA ASP A 138 9.71 -13.51 -16.63
C ASP A 138 10.59 -13.38 -15.39
N TRP A 139 10.16 -12.57 -14.43
CA TRP A 139 10.85 -12.40 -13.17
C TRP A 139 10.40 -13.48 -12.18
N SER A 140 11.34 -14.30 -11.72
CA SER A 140 11.05 -15.21 -10.60
C SER A 140 11.03 -14.44 -9.28
N PRO A 141 10.24 -14.88 -8.28
CA PRO A 141 10.26 -14.29 -6.94
C PRO A 141 11.67 -14.22 -6.35
N GLY A 142 12.46 -15.28 -6.47
CA GLY A 142 13.85 -15.30 -5.99
C GLY A 142 14.78 -14.33 -6.71
N ALA A 143 14.56 -14.05 -8.00
CA ALA A 143 15.33 -13.03 -8.71
C ALA A 143 15.02 -11.63 -8.16
N LEU A 144 13.75 -11.30 -7.93
CA LEU A 144 13.36 -10.00 -7.36
C LEU A 144 13.77 -9.86 -5.89
N ASP A 145 13.71 -10.95 -5.11
CA ASP A 145 14.12 -10.98 -3.70
C ASP A 145 15.62 -10.68 -3.52
N ARG A 146 16.46 -11.26 -4.39
CA ARG A 146 17.89 -10.94 -4.43
C ARG A 146 18.13 -9.44 -4.70
N GLU A 147 17.36 -8.86 -5.60
CA GLU A 147 17.52 -7.45 -5.98
C GLU A 147 17.00 -6.50 -4.89
N ILE A 148 15.81 -6.75 -4.32
CA ILE A 148 15.25 -5.91 -3.25
C ILE A 148 16.12 -5.92 -1.99
N SER A 149 16.79 -7.06 -1.72
CA SER A 149 17.69 -7.23 -0.57
C SER A 149 18.98 -6.41 -0.62
N LYS A 150 19.28 -5.78 -1.76
CA LYS A 150 20.41 -4.85 -1.89
C LYS A 150 20.14 -3.51 -1.21
N LEU A 151 18.87 -3.15 -1.01
CA LEU A 151 18.52 -1.89 -0.37
C LEU A 151 18.79 -1.96 1.14
N PRO A 152 19.22 -0.85 1.77
CA PRO A 152 19.48 -0.84 3.20
C PRO A 152 18.17 -0.85 4.00
N ASN A 153 18.26 -1.35 5.23
CA ASN A 153 17.19 -1.16 6.20
C ASN A 153 17.08 0.33 6.56
N PHE A 154 15.86 0.76 6.91
CA PHE A 154 15.65 2.05 7.53
C PHE A 154 15.85 1.93 9.04
N GLU A 155 16.53 2.90 9.65
CA GLU A 155 16.55 3.02 11.10
C GLU A 155 15.16 3.45 11.58
N VAL A 156 14.46 2.55 12.27
CA VAL A 156 13.13 2.78 12.79
C VAL A 156 13.06 2.34 14.24
N GLU A 157 12.43 3.17 15.07
CA GLU A 157 12.08 2.77 16.42
C GLU A 157 10.85 1.86 16.38
N LEU A 158 10.90 0.74 17.10
CA LEU A 158 9.74 -0.12 17.24
C LEU A 158 8.69 0.62 18.08
N ALA A 159 7.62 1.07 17.42
CA ALA A 159 6.49 1.65 18.12
C ALA A 159 5.89 0.65 19.11
N GLU A 160 5.63 1.09 20.34
CA GLU A 160 4.88 0.33 21.36
C GLU A 160 3.46 0.01 20.86
N TYR A 161 2.92 0.87 20.00
CA TYR A 161 1.66 0.64 19.31
C TYR A 161 1.86 -0.19 18.03
N ARG A 162 1.20 -1.34 17.97
CA ARG A 162 0.94 -2.09 16.75
C ARG A 162 -0.55 -2.03 16.42
N PRO A 163 -0.95 -1.60 15.21
CA PRO A 163 -2.36 -1.66 14.83
C PRO A 163 -2.82 -3.12 14.88
N SER A 164 -4.05 -3.33 15.37
CA SER A 164 -4.63 -4.68 15.45
C SER A 164 -4.73 -5.30 14.06
N ASN A 165 -4.24 -6.53 13.92
CA ASN A 165 -4.44 -7.36 12.73
C ASN A 165 -5.84 -7.99 12.69
N GLN A 166 -6.68 -7.74 13.70
CA GLN A 166 -8.05 -8.24 13.73
C GLN A 166 -8.81 -7.75 12.51
N ARG A 167 -9.40 -8.69 11.76
CA ARG A 167 -10.24 -8.36 10.61
C ARG A 167 -11.37 -7.43 11.04
N LEU A 168 -11.39 -6.24 10.44
CA LEU A 168 -12.49 -5.30 10.61
C LEU A 168 -13.66 -5.74 9.75
N THR A 169 -14.81 -5.99 10.38
CA THR A 169 -16.06 -6.19 9.66
C THR A 169 -16.49 -4.89 8.99
N ALA A 170 -17.10 -5.03 7.82
CA ALA A 170 -17.58 -3.89 7.07
C ALA A 170 -18.62 -3.10 7.87
N ARG A 171 -18.41 -1.79 8.00
CA ARG A 171 -19.39 -0.87 8.63
C ARG A 171 -19.88 0.17 7.62
N PRO A 172 -21.19 0.46 7.57
CA PRO A 172 -21.72 1.52 6.72
C PRO A 172 -21.22 2.90 7.19
N ILE A 173 -20.87 3.77 6.23
CA ILE A 173 -20.35 5.14 6.51
C ILE A 173 -21.34 5.95 7.36
N ARG A 174 -22.64 5.69 7.23
CA ARG A 174 -23.71 6.45 7.88
C ARG A 174 -23.70 6.34 9.41
N MET A 175 -23.18 5.25 9.98
CA MET A 175 -23.11 5.05 11.44
C MET A 175 -21.91 5.74 12.12
N LEU A 176 -20.93 6.23 11.37
CA LEU A 176 -19.76 6.95 11.92
C LEU A 176 -19.98 8.47 12.06
N ARG A 177 -21.17 8.97 11.69
CA ARG A 177 -21.59 10.36 11.92
C ARG A 177 -22.63 10.42 13.03
N GLU A 178 -22.26 10.03 14.24
CA GLU A 178 -22.92 10.67 15.40
C GLU A 178 -22.45 12.12 15.39
N ARG A 179 -23.37 13.03 15.04
CA ARG A 179 -23.13 14.47 15.15
C ARG A 179 -22.87 14.76 16.63
N PRO A 180 -21.84 15.54 17.00
CA PRO A 180 -21.79 16.08 18.34
C PRO A 180 -23.09 16.85 18.59
N GLU A 181 -23.75 16.60 19.72
CA GLU A 181 -25.00 17.25 20.09
C GLU A 181 -24.86 18.76 19.91
N ALA A 182 -25.74 19.33 19.08
CA ALA A 182 -25.77 20.77 18.86
C ALA A 182 -26.10 21.46 20.18
N ASN A 183 -25.17 22.28 20.65
CA ASN A 183 -25.26 23.07 21.86
C ASN A 183 -26.54 23.93 21.84
N GLN A 184 -27.60 23.51 22.54
CA GLN A 184 -28.81 24.29 22.74
C GLN A 184 -28.54 25.43 23.71
N ARG A 185 -27.87 26.49 23.26
CA ARG A 185 -27.83 27.77 23.99
C ARG A 185 -27.84 28.95 23.05
N ALA A 186 -29.04 29.47 22.79
CA ALA A 186 -29.38 30.90 22.94
C ALA A 186 -30.81 31.16 22.41
N LYS A 187 -31.82 30.90 23.26
CA LYS A 187 -33.11 31.61 23.21
C LYS A 187 -33.49 32.01 24.64
N ARG A 188 -32.90 33.10 25.10
CA ARG A 188 -33.29 33.97 26.23
C ARG A 188 -32.44 35.23 26.01
N ARG A 189 -32.93 36.45 25.85
CA ARG A 189 -34.24 37.09 25.98
C ARG A 189 -34.25 38.26 25.00
#